data_AF-A0A9P6V2E1-F1
#
_entry.id   AF-A0A9P6V2E1-F1
#
_cell.length_a   1.000
_cell.length_b   1.000
_cell.length_c   1.000
_cell.angle_alpha   90.00
_cell.angle_beta   90.00
_cell.angle_gamma   90.00
#
_symmetry.space_group_name_H-M   'P 1'
#
loop_
_entity.id
_entity.type
_entity.pdbx_description
1 polymer ?
#
loop_
_entity_poly.entity_id
_entity_poly.type
_entity_poly.pdbx_seq_one_letter_code
_entity_poly.pdbx_strand_id
1 'polypeptide(L)'
;MARNFQIPASTVRNIVNTFTQTNRRAKLLRGGNRTSKIEQSYLDWLTENMNGFAGRPVNWLTDKLNEHFLIQPPLSHRTVDRAINRLFNYTLKLMKAESERYNEPARIESRRQWAANVHHGPGNKNNFVYIAEASFNLHITCKYGRAPQ
;
A
#
# COMPACT_ATOMS: atom_id res chain seq x y z
N MET A 1 -1.43 23.33 47.55
CA MET A 1 -1.75 22.71 46.24
C MET A 1 -1.38 21.22 46.17
N ALA A 2 -0.12 20.79 46.33
CA ALA A 2 0.27 19.38 46.12
C ALA A 2 -0.51 18.36 46.97
N ARG A 3 -0.73 18.64 48.28
CA ARG A 3 -1.48 17.76 49.19
C ARG A 3 -2.97 17.60 48.81
N ASN A 4 -3.57 18.62 48.21
CA ASN A 4 -5.00 18.62 47.88
C ASN A 4 -5.31 17.80 46.62
N PHE A 5 -4.32 17.63 45.74
CA PHE A 5 -4.46 16.90 44.48
C PHE A 5 -3.75 15.53 44.46
N GLN A 6 -3.15 15.11 45.58
CA GLN A 6 -2.36 13.87 45.69
C GLN A 6 -1.24 13.74 44.63
N ILE A 7 -0.67 14.86 44.20
CA ILE A 7 0.43 14.89 43.22
C ILE A 7 1.76 15.07 43.98
N PRO A 8 2.83 14.32 43.64
CA PRO A 8 4.14 14.52 44.23
C PRO A 8 4.61 15.98 44.11
N ALA A 9 5.16 16.54 45.19
CA ALA A 9 5.61 17.94 45.23
C ALA A 9 6.66 18.25 44.14
N SER A 10 7.50 17.28 43.78
CA SER A 10 8.47 17.37 42.69
C SER A 10 7.81 17.59 41.32
N THR A 11 6.65 16.96 41.09
CA THR A 11 5.90 17.09 39.83
C THR A 11 5.24 18.46 39.75
N VAL A 12 4.65 18.94 40.85
CA VAL A 12 4.08 20.30 40.92
C VAL A 12 5.16 21.35 40.66
N ARG A 13 6.34 21.19 41.27
CA ARG A 13 7.49 22.09 41.04
C ARG A 13 7.91 22.11 39.57
N ASN A 14 8.02 20.94 38.93
CA ASN A 14 8.36 20.85 37.52
C ASN A 14 7.30 21.50 36.62
N ILE A 15 6.01 21.33 36.91
CA ILE A 15 4.92 21.96 36.15
C ILE A 15 5.02 23.48 36.25
N VAL A 16 5.17 24.01 37.47
CA VAL A 16 5.29 25.47 37.70
C VAL A 16 6.52 26.03 36.99
N ASN A 17 7.68 25.40 37.14
CA ASN A 17 8.91 25.84 36.47
C ASN A 17 8.80 25.80 34.94
N THR A 18 8.19 24.75 34.39
CA THR A 18 7.98 24.66 32.93
C THR A 18 7.03 25.76 32.46
N PHE A 19 5.97 26.04 33.23
CA PHE A 19 5.01 27.09 32.91
C PHE A 19 5.64 28.48 32.97
N THR A 20 6.43 28.79 33.99
CA THR A 20 7.10 30.11 34.09
C THR A 20 8.13 30.34 32.99
N GLN A 21 8.83 29.28 32.55
CA GLN A 21 9.84 29.38 31.49
C GLN A 21 9.25 29.40 30.07
N THR A 22 8.20 28.62 29.80
CA THR A 22 7.70 28.38 28.43
C THR A 22 6.27 28.88 28.19
N ASN A 23 5.60 29.38 29.23
CA ASN A 23 4.18 29.77 29.25
C ASN A 23 3.20 28.71 28.72
N ARG A 24 3.62 27.44 28.77
CA ARG A 24 2.94 26.33 28.12
C ARG A 24 2.01 25.60 29.08
N ARG A 25 0.75 25.42 28.67
CA ARG A 25 -0.30 24.77 29.48
C ARG A 25 -0.48 23.28 29.18
N ALA A 26 -0.15 22.84 27.97
CA ALA A 26 -0.28 21.44 27.55
C ALA A 26 1.00 20.64 27.81
N LYS A 27 0.88 19.34 28.06
CA LYS A 27 2.03 18.41 28.19
C LYS A 27 2.70 18.19 26.83
N LEU A 28 4.02 17.97 26.80
CA LEU A 28 4.70 17.56 25.56
C LEU A 28 4.28 16.12 25.26
N LEU A 29 4.19 15.78 23.97
CA LEU A 29 4.11 14.39 23.56
C LEU A 29 5.30 13.63 24.17
N ARG A 30 5.03 12.53 24.86
CA ARG A 30 6.09 11.69 25.44
C ARG A 30 6.73 10.85 24.31
N GLY A 31 8.06 10.91 24.22
CA GLY A 31 8.89 10.12 23.30
C GLY A 31 9.05 10.71 21.90
N GLY A 32 10.01 10.17 21.14
CA GLY A 32 10.07 10.27 19.68
C GLY A 32 11.40 10.79 19.11
N ASN A 33 12.26 9.87 18.66
CA ASN A 33 13.10 10.16 17.52
C ASN A 33 12.28 9.78 16.28
N ARG A 34 11.64 10.77 15.65
CA ARG A 34 10.78 10.60 14.47
C ARG A 34 11.51 10.94 13.17
N THR A 35 12.84 11.03 13.19
CA THR A 35 13.61 11.19 11.97
C THR A 35 13.33 9.98 11.08
N SER A 36 12.62 10.24 9.99
CA SER A 36 12.42 9.25 8.94
C SER A 36 13.81 8.88 8.45
N LYS A 37 14.18 7.60 8.53
CA LYS A 37 15.39 7.10 7.87
C LYS A 37 15.32 7.20 6.35
N ILE A 38 14.13 7.49 5.82
CA ILE A 38 13.91 7.66 4.40
C ILE A 38 13.86 9.15 4.09
N GLU A 39 14.80 9.58 3.26
CA GLU A 39 14.91 10.91 2.69
C GLU A 39 13.89 11.11 1.57
N GLN A 40 13.57 12.37 1.25
CA GLN A 40 12.61 12.70 0.19
C GLN A 40 13.07 12.21 -1.19
N SER A 41 14.36 12.27 -1.47
CA SER A 41 14.98 11.75 -2.71
C SER A 41 14.64 10.27 -2.96
N TYR A 42 14.63 9.45 -1.90
CA TYR A 42 14.29 8.03 -1.97
C TYR A 42 12.79 7.84 -2.26
N LEU A 43 11.95 8.69 -1.67
CA LEU A 43 10.50 8.70 -1.87
C LEU A 43 10.17 9.06 -3.32
N ASP A 44 10.83 10.07 -3.87
CA ASP A 44 10.63 10.53 -5.25
C ASP A 44 11.06 9.42 -6.24
N TRP A 45 12.20 8.78 -6.01
CA TRP A 45 12.65 7.65 -6.83
C TRP A 45 11.69 6.45 -6.79
N LEU A 46 11.14 6.11 -5.60
CA LEU A 46 10.11 5.07 -5.48
C LEU A 46 8.85 5.44 -6.27
N THR A 47 8.46 6.72 -6.23
CA THR A 47 7.30 7.25 -6.96
C THR A 47 7.46 7.05 -8.46
N GLU A 48 8.60 7.45 -9.03
CA GLU A 48 8.88 7.30 -10.46
C GLU A 48 8.87 5.84 -10.90
N ASN A 49 9.51 4.96 -10.13
CA ASN A 49 9.58 3.53 -10.46
C ASN A 49 8.22 2.85 -10.41
N MET A 50 7.35 3.24 -9.47
CA MET A 50 5.99 2.71 -9.38
C MET A 50 5.06 3.27 -10.44
N ASN A 51 5.20 4.55 -10.80
CA ASN A 51 4.44 5.16 -11.89
C ASN A 51 4.77 4.52 -13.26
N GLY A 52 6.01 4.08 -13.45
CA GLY A 52 6.41 3.36 -14.66
C GLY A 52 5.80 1.95 -14.76
N PHE A 53 5.73 1.21 -13.65
CA PHE A 53 5.04 -0.09 -13.61
C PHE A 53 4.57 -0.41 -12.18
N ALA A 54 3.25 -0.42 -11.99
CA ALA A 54 2.63 -0.67 -10.68
C ALA A 54 2.74 -2.12 -10.18
N GLY A 55 3.17 -3.06 -11.02
CA GLY A 55 3.30 -4.48 -10.68
C GLY A 55 4.64 -4.89 -10.07
N ARG A 56 5.52 -3.93 -9.75
CA ARG A 56 6.86 -4.24 -9.19
C ARG A 56 6.75 -4.76 -7.76
N PRO A 57 7.38 -5.89 -7.41
CA PRO A 57 7.44 -6.35 -6.02
C PRO A 57 8.19 -5.37 -5.12
N VAL A 58 7.74 -5.22 -3.87
CA VAL A 58 8.38 -4.32 -2.89
C VAL A 58 9.82 -4.78 -2.56
N ASN A 59 10.10 -6.08 -2.56
CA ASN A 59 11.47 -6.61 -2.45
C ASN A 59 12.37 -6.05 -3.56
N TRP A 60 11.92 -6.14 -4.81
CA TRP A 60 12.67 -5.64 -5.96
C TRP A 60 12.92 -4.13 -5.85
N LEU A 61 11.90 -3.35 -5.43
CA LEU A 61 12.04 -1.91 -5.19
C LEU A 61 13.07 -1.62 -4.10
N THR A 62 13.09 -2.42 -3.03
CA THR A 62 14.02 -2.27 -1.91
C THR A 62 15.46 -2.52 -2.36
N ASP A 63 15.69 -3.61 -3.10
CA ASP A 63 17.02 -3.99 -3.59
C ASP A 63 17.55 -2.91 -4.54
N LYS A 64 16.74 -2.48 -5.51
CA LYS A 64 17.13 -1.45 -6.46
C LYS A 64 17.33 -0.08 -5.83
N LEU A 65 16.57 0.26 -4.80
CA LEU A 65 16.77 1.51 -4.08
C LEU A 65 18.09 1.51 -3.30
N ASN A 66 18.40 0.40 -2.62
CA ASN A 66 19.67 0.27 -1.90
C ASN A 66 20.88 0.28 -2.86
N GLU A 67 20.75 -0.37 -4.02
CA GLU A 67 21.78 -0.32 -5.09
C GLU A 67 21.95 1.10 -5.65
N HIS A 68 20.84 1.78 -5.97
CA HIS A 68 20.87 3.09 -6.63
C HIS A 68 21.48 4.19 -5.76
N PHE A 69 21.18 4.18 -4.45
CA PHE A 69 21.65 5.20 -3.52
C PHE A 69 22.84 4.76 -2.65
N LEU A 70 23.36 3.54 -2.86
CA LEU A 70 24.48 2.97 -2.10
C LEU A 70 24.30 3.09 -0.58
N ILE A 71 23.08 2.84 -0.08
CA ILE A 71 22.70 3.15 1.29
C ILE A 71 23.40 2.20 2.27
N GLN A 72 24.11 2.77 3.26
CA GLN A 72 24.70 2.02 4.36
C GLN A 72 24.27 2.57 5.73
N PRO A 73 23.68 1.75 6.62
CA PRO A 73 23.24 0.37 6.40
C PRO A 73 22.04 0.29 5.44
N PRO A 74 21.88 -0.81 4.68
CA PRO A 74 20.79 -0.94 3.71
C PRO A 74 19.42 -0.82 4.39
N LEU A 75 18.47 -0.23 3.67
CA LEU A 75 17.10 -0.13 4.14
C LEU A 75 16.45 -1.51 4.15
N SER A 76 15.78 -1.82 5.26
CA SER A 76 14.99 -3.05 5.35
C SER A 76 13.75 -2.95 4.47
N HIS A 77 13.32 -4.10 3.94
CA HIS A 77 12.06 -4.24 3.19
C HIS A 77 10.87 -3.62 3.92
N ARG A 78 10.76 -3.85 5.24
CA ARG A 78 9.68 -3.32 6.08
C ARG A 78 9.71 -1.79 6.18
N THR A 79 10.88 -1.17 6.06
CA THR A 79 11.02 0.29 6.06
C THR A 79 10.48 0.87 4.76
N VAL A 80 10.84 0.26 3.62
CA VAL A 80 10.36 0.67 2.29
C VAL A 80 8.86 0.43 2.16
N ASP A 81 8.36 -0.73 2.57
CA ASP A 81 6.93 -1.06 2.60
C ASP A 81 6.12 -0.02 3.41
N ARG A 82 6.59 0.34 4.60
CA ARG A 82 5.95 1.40 5.40
C ARG A 82 6.00 2.77 4.72
N ALA A 83 7.08 3.11 4.03
CA ALA A 83 7.18 4.35 3.29
C ALA A 83 6.21 4.38 2.12
N ILE A 84 6.11 3.31 1.34
CA ILE A 84 5.15 3.18 0.24
C ILE A 84 3.72 3.35 0.78
N ASN A 85 3.37 2.62 1.84
CA ASN A 85 2.04 2.72 2.47
C ASN A 85 1.73 4.11 3.07
N ARG A 86 2.76 4.90 3.39
CA ARG A 86 2.61 6.24 3.98
C ARG A 86 2.57 7.35 2.94
N LEU A 87 3.43 7.26 1.92
CA LEU A 87 3.48 8.20 0.81
C LEU A 87 2.21 8.16 -0.01
N PHE A 88 1.74 6.94 -0.24
CA PHE A 88 0.67 6.72 -1.14
C PHE A 88 -0.51 6.20 -0.36
N ASN A 89 -1.64 6.90 -0.47
CA ASN A 89 -2.95 6.31 -0.20
C ASN A 89 -3.29 5.22 -1.25
N TYR A 90 -2.30 4.51 -1.79
CA TYR A 90 -2.52 3.38 -2.67
C TYR A 90 -3.02 2.23 -1.82
N THR A 91 -4.26 1.82 -2.09
CA THR A 91 -4.69 0.49 -1.71
C THR A 91 -4.00 -0.48 -2.66
N LEU A 92 -3.06 -1.31 -2.16
CA LEU A 92 -2.49 -2.41 -2.93
C LEU A 92 -3.65 -3.31 -3.39
N LYS A 93 -4.02 -3.20 -4.66
CA LYS A 93 -5.02 -4.07 -5.27
C LYS A 93 -4.31 -5.29 -5.82
N LEU A 94 -4.86 -6.46 -5.54
CA LEU A 94 -4.43 -7.68 -6.21
C LEU A 94 -4.67 -7.51 -7.71
N MET A 95 -3.58 -7.47 -8.48
CA MET A 95 -3.67 -7.53 -9.93
C MET A 95 -4.03 -8.96 -10.32
N LYS A 96 -5.10 -9.10 -11.11
CA LYS A 96 -5.39 -10.39 -11.76
C LYS A 96 -4.38 -10.57 -12.88
N ALA A 97 -3.64 -11.67 -12.86
CA ALA A 97 -2.81 -12.05 -13.98
C ALA A 97 -3.72 -12.35 -15.18
N GLU A 98 -3.77 -11.45 -16.15
CA GLU A 98 -4.36 -11.71 -17.45
C GLU A 98 -3.30 -12.33 -18.36
N SER A 99 -3.72 -13.20 -19.28
CA SER A 99 -2.77 -13.74 -20.25
C SER A 99 -2.24 -12.62 -21.13
N GLU A 100 -0.96 -12.63 -21.47
CA GLU A 100 -0.35 -11.60 -22.33
C GLU A 100 -1.11 -11.43 -23.66
N ARG A 101 -1.67 -12.54 -24.17
CA ARG A 101 -2.49 -12.56 -25.39
C ARG A 101 -3.84 -11.85 -25.26
N TYR A 102 -4.30 -11.53 -24.05
CA TYR A 102 -5.60 -10.88 -23.85
C TYR A 102 -5.62 -9.44 -24.37
N ASN A 103 -4.46 -8.77 -24.32
CA ASN A 103 -4.28 -7.37 -24.74
C ASN A 103 -3.63 -7.22 -26.11
N GLU A 104 -3.58 -8.30 -26.92
CA GLU A 104 -3.14 -8.21 -28.31
C GLU A 104 -4.08 -7.27 -29.12
N PRO A 105 -3.55 -6.33 -29.92
CA PRO A 105 -4.37 -5.36 -30.65
C PRO A 105 -5.48 -6.00 -31.49
N ALA A 106 -5.17 -7.12 -32.15
CA ALA A 106 -6.13 -7.87 -32.96
C ALA A 106 -7.30 -8.43 -32.14
N ARG A 107 -7.04 -8.90 -30.92
CA ARG A 107 -8.08 -9.42 -30.01
C ARG A 107 -8.92 -8.29 -29.40
N ILE A 108 -8.29 -7.17 -29.07
CA ILE A 108 -9.00 -5.97 -28.60
C ILE A 108 -9.99 -5.51 -29.67
N GLU A 109 -9.53 -5.43 -30.92
CA GLU A 109 -10.37 -5.00 -32.03
C GLU A 109 -11.50 -6.01 -32.32
N SER A 110 -11.20 -7.31 -32.32
CA SER A 110 -12.20 -8.36 -32.47
C SER A 110 -13.30 -8.28 -31.39
N ARG A 111 -12.92 -8.01 -30.13
CA ARG A 111 -13.88 -7.82 -29.03
C ARG A 111 -14.72 -6.56 -29.21
N ARG A 112 -14.11 -5.47 -29.69
CA ARG A 112 -14.82 -4.22 -29.97
C ARG A 112 -15.86 -4.42 -31.07
N GLN A 113 -15.49 -5.09 -32.15
CA GLN A 113 -16.39 -5.41 -33.26
C GLN A 113 -17.52 -6.35 -32.82
N TRP A 114 -17.21 -7.39 -32.05
CA TRP A 114 -18.23 -8.28 -31.51
C TRP A 114 -19.22 -7.52 -30.61
N ALA A 115 -18.73 -6.68 -29.70
CA ALA A 115 -19.59 -5.88 -28.82
C ALA A 115 -20.47 -4.90 -29.61
N ALA A 116 -19.94 -4.25 -30.64
CA ALA A 116 -20.71 -3.38 -31.52
C ALA A 116 -21.80 -4.16 -32.28
N ASN A 117 -21.47 -5.34 -32.82
CA ASN A 117 -22.41 -6.18 -33.54
C ASN A 117 -23.54 -6.71 -32.65
N VAL A 118 -23.22 -7.07 -31.41
CA VAL A 118 -24.24 -7.51 -30.43
C VAL A 118 -25.11 -6.35 -29.97
N HIS A 119 -24.55 -5.14 -29.83
CA HIS A 119 -25.31 -3.96 -29.42
C HIS A 119 -26.23 -3.42 -30.53
N HIS A 120 -25.77 -3.42 -31.77
CA HIS A 120 -26.51 -2.86 -32.92
C HIS A 120 -27.27 -3.90 -33.76
N GLY A 121 -27.10 -5.19 -33.48
CA GLY A 121 -27.80 -6.26 -34.19
C GLY A 121 -29.29 -6.33 -33.84
N PRO A 122 -30.15 -6.83 -34.74
CA PRO A 122 -31.59 -6.96 -34.53
C PRO A 122 -31.99 -8.08 -33.54
N GLY A 123 -31.03 -8.64 -32.80
CA GLY A 123 -31.24 -9.78 -31.91
C GLY A 123 -31.89 -9.36 -30.59
N ASN A 124 -33.11 -9.83 -30.36
CA ASN A 124 -33.76 -9.71 -29.06
C ASN A 124 -32.99 -10.56 -28.03
N LYS A 125 -32.62 -9.98 -26.87
CA LYS A 125 -31.89 -10.66 -25.78
C LYS A 125 -32.59 -11.95 -25.30
N ASN A 126 -33.89 -12.09 -25.57
CA ASN A 126 -34.69 -13.24 -25.19
C ASN A 126 -34.46 -14.50 -26.06
N ASN A 127 -33.72 -14.40 -27.17
CA ASN A 127 -33.49 -15.52 -28.10
C ASN A 127 -32.04 -16.07 -28.09
N PHE A 128 -31.24 -15.77 -27.07
CA PHE A 128 -29.86 -16.28 -26.98
C PHE A 128 -29.79 -17.54 -26.10
N VAL A 129 -29.18 -18.60 -26.64
CA VAL A 129 -28.74 -19.77 -25.89
C VAL A 129 -27.23 -19.71 -25.77
N TYR A 130 -26.71 -19.65 -24.54
CA TYR A 130 -25.28 -19.67 -24.27
C TYR A 130 -24.85 -21.09 -23.94
N ILE A 131 -23.96 -21.65 -24.74
CA ILE A 131 -23.32 -22.95 -24.48
C ILE A 131 -21.89 -22.67 -24.06
N ALA A 132 -21.52 -23.09 -22.86
CA ALA A 132 -20.16 -23.01 -22.36
C ALA A 132 -19.76 -24.38 -21.80
N GLU A 133 -18.64 -24.91 -22.28
CA GLU A 133 -18.03 -26.09 -21.68
C GLU A 133 -17.30 -25.68 -20.41
N ALA A 134 -17.69 -26.26 -19.29
CA ALA A 134 -16.99 -26.10 -18.01
C ALA A 134 -16.31 -27.43 -17.66
N SER A 135 -14.98 -27.46 -17.73
CA SER A 135 -14.19 -28.55 -17.19
C SER A 135 -14.28 -28.52 -15.66
N PHE A 136 -14.58 -29.64 -15.02
CA PHE A 136 -14.57 -29.74 -13.56
C PHE A 136 -13.14 -30.01 -13.08
N ASN A 137 -12.45 -28.98 -12.60
CA ASN A 137 -11.23 -29.15 -11.83
C ASN A 137 -11.57 -29.18 -10.33
N LEU A 138 -11.21 -30.27 -9.66
CA LEU A 138 -11.32 -30.42 -8.21
C LEU A 138 -10.25 -29.56 -7.51
N HIS A 139 -10.42 -28.24 -7.51
CA HIS A 139 -9.55 -27.34 -6.77
C HIS A 139 -9.97 -27.36 -5.28
N ILE A 140 -9.20 -28.06 -4.47
CA ILE A 140 -9.28 -27.95 -3.01
C ILE A 140 -8.82 -26.54 -2.66
N THR A 141 -9.78 -25.67 -2.37
CA THR A 141 -9.49 -24.29 -1.94
C THR A 141 -8.78 -24.36 -0.59
N CYS A 142 -7.52 -23.93 -0.54
CA CYS A 142 -6.79 -23.82 0.72
C CYS A 142 -7.45 -22.72 1.56
N LYS A 143 -8.31 -23.11 2.52
CA LYS A 143 -8.79 -22.19 3.54
C LYS A 143 -7.59 -21.85 4.41
N TYR A 144 -7.09 -20.64 4.30
CA TYR A 144 -5.96 -20.13 5.08
C TYR A 144 -6.06 -20.56 6.55
N GLY A 145 -5.15 -21.42 6.97
CA GLY A 145 -4.81 -21.71 8.35
C GLY A 145 -3.30 -21.61 8.46
N ARG A 146 -2.80 -20.70 9.30
CA ARG A 146 -1.37 -20.65 9.66
C ARG A 146 -0.91 -22.06 10.05
N ALA A 147 0.21 -22.53 9.50
CA ALA A 147 0.91 -23.64 10.11
C ALA A 147 1.36 -23.21 11.52
N PRO A 148 1.15 -24.04 12.56
CA PRO A 148 1.77 -23.81 13.86
C PRO A 148 3.28 -24.05 13.75
N GLN A 149 4.03 -23.02 14.16
CA GLN A 149 5.47 -22.89 14.44
C GLN A 149 6.46 -23.79 13.69
#